data_AF-A0A5C4VTF5-F1
#
_entry.id   AF-A0A5C4VTF5-F1
#
_cell.length_a   1.000
_cell.length_b   1.000
_cell.length_c   1.000
_cell.angle_alpha   90.00
_cell.angle_beta   90.00
_cell.angle_gamma   90.00
#
_symmetry.space_group_name_H-M   'P 1'
#
loop_
_entity.id
_entity.type
_entity.pdbx_description
1 polymer ?
#
loop_
_entity_poly.entity_id
_entity_poly.type
_entity_poly.pdbx_seq_one_letter_code
_entity_poly.pdbx_strand_id
1 'polypeptide(L)'
;MTWTETHRRWQALREVEQQLWAAERPELPWNDELAAVFGDRDGLRAALRYRWRLARTAQLDTHLPERVLEEQRRLLADRARGVLQVLGDAEASGTTHAVA
;
A
#
# COMPACT_ATOMS: atom_id res chain seq x y z
N MET A 1 17.60 -10.68 8.32
CA MET A 1 16.50 -9.94 8.97
C MET A 1 16.17 -10.61 10.28
N THR A 2 16.35 -9.91 11.40
CA THR A 2 15.91 -10.39 12.72
C THR A 2 14.40 -10.24 12.90
N TRP A 3 13.84 -10.90 13.92
CA TRP A 3 12.43 -10.71 14.32
C TRP A 3 12.12 -9.24 14.65
N THR A 4 13.05 -8.55 15.32
CA THR A 4 12.92 -7.12 15.67
C THR A 4 12.86 -6.22 14.45
N GLU A 5 13.73 -6.44 13.45
CA GLU A 5 13.67 -5.71 12.17
C GLU A 5 12.35 -5.96 11.44
N THR A 6 11.88 -7.20 11.45
CA THR A 6 10.60 -7.59 10.83
C THR A 6 9.45 -6.85 11.51
N HIS A 7 9.39 -6.87 12.83
CA HIS A 7 8.36 -6.18 13.59
C HIS A 7 8.39 -4.66 13.36
N ARG A 8 9.57 -4.04 13.37
CA ARG A 8 9.74 -2.61 13.08
C ARG A 8 9.23 -2.25 11.69
N ARG A 9 9.58 -3.05 10.67
CA ARG A 9 9.12 -2.84 9.29
C ARG A 9 7.59 -2.94 9.19
N TRP A 10 6.98 -3.89 9.87
CA TRP A 10 5.52 -4.04 9.92
C TRP A 10 4.83 -2.90 10.67
N GLN A 11 5.41 -2.42 11.77
CA GLN A 11 4.88 -1.30 12.52
C GLN A 11 4.88 -0.02 11.67
N ALA A 12 6.03 0.32 11.08
CA ALA A 12 6.16 1.50 10.22
C ALA A 12 5.17 1.45 9.04
N LEU A 13 4.97 0.28 8.45
CA LEU A 13 4.01 0.11 7.36
C LEU A 13 2.56 0.37 7.82
N ARG A 14 2.16 -0.14 8.99
CA ARG A 14 0.83 0.10 9.56
C ARG A 14 0.59 1.58 9.88
N GLU A 15 1.61 2.28 10.36
CA GLU A 15 1.53 3.71 10.65
C GLU A 15 1.31 4.52 9.36
N VAL A 16 2.05 4.20 8.30
CA VAL A 16 1.85 4.79 6.97
C VAL A 16 0.46 4.50 6.44
N GLU A 17 -0.03 3.26 6.52
CA GLU A 17 -1.38 2.90 6.08
C GLU A 17 -2.46 3.71 6.82
N GLN A 18 -2.32 3.93 8.12
CA GLN A 18 -3.26 4.73 8.90
C GLN A 18 -3.23 6.21 8.54
N GLN A 19 -2.05 6.79 8.31
CA GLN A 19 -1.92 8.19 7.86
C GLN A 19 -2.60 8.39 6.50
N LEU A 20 -2.37 7.47 5.56
CA LEU A 20 -2.98 7.52 4.22
C LEU A 20 -4.50 7.34 4.28
N TRP A 21 -5.01 6.55 5.22
CA TRP A 21 -6.44 6.36 5.40
C TRP A 21 -7.14 7.61 5.95
N ALA A 22 -6.49 8.35 6.85
CA ALA A 22 -7.05 9.54 7.48
C ALA A 22 -6.91 10.83 6.63
N ALA A 23 -6.02 10.84 5.63
CA ALA A 23 -5.73 12.02 4.83
C ALA A 23 -6.82 12.34 3.80
N GLU A 24 -7.27 13.60 3.74
CA GLU A 24 -8.15 14.09 2.66
C GLU A 24 -7.47 14.09 1.29
N ARG A 25 -6.15 14.30 1.28
CA ARG A 25 -5.28 14.23 0.10
C ARG A 25 -4.08 13.33 0.43
N PRO A 26 -4.18 12.02 0.21
CA PRO A 26 -3.14 11.09 0.59
C PRO A 26 -1.91 11.26 -0.32
N GLU A 27 -0.80 11.61 0.30
CA GLU A 27 0.53 11.67 -0.31
C GLU A 27 1.45 10.67 0.40
N LEU A 28 2.47 10.17 -0.29
CA LEU A 28 3.40 9.20 0.30
C LEU A 28 4.22 9.89 1.42
N PRO A 29 4.03 9.55 2.70
CA PRO A 29 4.84 10.12 3.77
C PRO A 29 6.28 9.61 3.62
N TRP A 30 7.25 10.52 3.71
CA TRP A 30 8.66 10.18 3.58
C TRP A 30 9.51 10.95 4.58
N ASN A 31 10.29 10.23 5.38
CA ASN A 31 11.22 10.77 6.38
C ASN A 31 12.42 9.82 6.56
N ASP A 32 13.42 10.24 7.35
CA ASP A 32 14.65 9.47 7.58
C ASP A 32 14.41 8.11 8.25
N GLU A 33 13.38 7.99 9.11
CA GLU A 33 13.03 6.73 9.75
C GLU A 33 12.51 5.71 8.73
N LEU A 34 11.67 6.16 7.79
CA LEU A 34 11.19 5.34 6.68
C LEU A 34 12.31 5.01 5.70
N ALA A 35 13.25 5.93 5.44
CA ALA A 35 14.43 5.65 4.65
C ALA A 35 15.30 4.56 5.28
N ALA A 36 15.51 4.59 6.60
CA ALA A 36 16.26 3.55 7.31
C ALA A 36 15.59 2.16 7.26
N VAL A 37 14.26 2.10 7.12
CA VAL A 37 13.49 0.83 7.11
C VAL A 37 13.26 0.29 5.69
N PHE A 38 13.00 1.17 4.73
CA PHE A 38 12.56 0.83 3.38
C PHE A 38 13.60 1.16 2.30
N GLY A 39 14.67 1.87 2.64
CA GLY A 39 15.73 2.32 1.74
C GLY A 39 15.35 3.62 1.04
N ASP A 40 14.33 3.56 0.19
CA ASP A 40 13.86 4.68 -0.62
C ASP A 40 12.33 4.68 -0.78
N ARG A 41 11.82 5.73 -1.44
CA ARG A 41 10.38 5.91 -1.67
C ARG A 41 9.77 4.76 -2.47
N ASP A 42 10.52 4.19 -3.42
CA ASP A 42 10.06 3.07 -4.23
C ASP A 42 10.04 1.76 -3.45
N GLY A 43 10.97 1.58 -2.52
CA GLY A 43 10.96 0.49 -1.52
C GLY A 43 9.73 0.54 -0.61
N LEU A 44 9.32 1.73 -0.18
CA LEU A 44 8.07 1.90 0.58
C LEU A 44 6.83 1.63 -0.28
N ARG A 45 6.78 2.14 -1.52
CA ARG A 45 5.69 1.85 -2.47
C ARG A 45 5.60 0.35 -2.77
N ALA A 46 6.72 -0.32 -2.98
CA ALA A 46 6.77 -1.77 -3.20
C ALA A 46 6.24 -2.54 -1.98
N ALA A 47 6.59 -2.10 -0.76
CA ALA A 47 6.07 -2.68 0.48
C ALA A 47 4.55 -2.50 0.61
N LEU A 48 4.03 -1.29 0.32
CA LEU A 48 2.58 -1.01 0.31
C LEU A 48 1.85 -1.85 -0.74
N ARG A 49 2.38 -1.96 -1.95
CA ARG A 49 1.82 -2.80 -3.01
C ARG A 49 1.80 -4.28 -2.62
N TYR A 50 2.88 -4.78 -2.03
CA TYR A 50 2.95 -6.15 -1.52
C TYR A 50 1.91 -6.39 -0.43
N ARG A 51 1.79 -5.46 0.52
CA ARG A 51 0.82 -5.51 1.62
C ARG A 51 -0.62 -5.56 1.12
N TRP A 52 -0.95 -4.70 0.17
CA TRP A 52 -2.27 -4.67 -0.47
C TRP A 52 -2.59 -6.00 -1.15
N ARG A 53 -1.65 -6.54 -1.93
CA ARG A 53 -1.81 -7.85 -2.58
C ARG A 53 -2.06 -8.96 -1.55
N LEU A 54 -1.28 -8.98 -0.46
CA LEU A 54 -1.44 -9.95 0.61
C LEU A 54 -2.81 -9.83 1.29
N ALA A 55 -3.27 -8.61 1.58
CA ALA A 55 -4.59 -8.38 2.18
C ALA A 55 -5.72 -8.87 1.26
N ARG A 56 -5.63 -8.57 -0.04
CA ARG A 56 -6.59 -9.03 -1.04
C ARG A 56 -6.62 -10.55 -1.15
N THR A 57 -5.47 -11.23 -1.12
CA THR A 57 -5.42 -12.70 -1.21
C THR A 57 -5.89 -13.36 0.09
N ALA A 58 -5.59 -12.79 1.26
CA ALA A 58 -5.94 -13.39 2.55
C ALA A 58 -7.42 -13.21 2.94
N GLN A 59 -8.06 -12.13 2.49
CA GLN A 59 -9.44 -11.79 2.89
C GLN A 59 -10.52 -12.26 1.90
N LEU A 60 -10.14 -12.71 0.71
CA LEU A 60 -11.10 -13.19 -0.30
C LEU A 60 -11.16 -14.71 -0.27
N ASP A 61 -12.23 -15.25 0.32
CA ASP A 61 -12.57 -16.66 0.19
C ASP A 61 -13.10 -16.93 -1.23
N THR A 62 -12.32 -17.65 -2.02
CA THR A 62 -12.61 -17.96 -3.42
C THR A 62 -13.81 -18.88 -3.61
N HIS A 63 -14.35 -19.47 -2.54
CA HIS A 63 -15.55 -20.31 -2.58
C HIS A 63 -16.86 -19.52 -2.49
N LEU A 64 -16.80 -18.20 -2.27
CA LEU A 64 -17.98 -17.35 -2.23
C LEU A 64 -18.55 -17.09 -3.64
N PRO A 65 -19.87 -16.81 -3.76
CA PRO A 65 -20.47 -16.39 -5.02
C PRO A 65 -19.82 -15.11 -5.57
N GLU A 66 -19.69 -14.99 -6.90
CA GLU A 66 -18.99 -13.85 -7.54
C GLU A 66 -19.52 -12.49 -7.06
N ARG A 67 -20.84 -12.32 -6.93
CA ARG A 67 -21.44 -11.07 -6.42
C ARG A 67 -20.92 -10.65 -5.04
N VAL A 68 -20.67 -11.63 -4.16
CA VAL A 68 -20.17 -11.39 -2.80
C VAL A 68 -18.68 -11.08 -2.86
N LEU A 69 -17.93 -11.78 -3.71
CA LEU A 69 -16.52 -11.48 -3.97
C LEU A 69 -16.32 -10.05 -4.50
N GLU A 70 -17.18 -9.60 -5.41
CA GLU A 70 -17.14 -8.22 -5.92
C GLU A 70 -17.42 -7.19 -4.84
N GLU A 71 -18.41 -7.42 -3.98
CA GLU A 71 -18.71 -6.54 -2.85
C GLU A 71 -17.53 -6.45 -1.87
N GLN A 72 -16.96 -7.60 -1.48
CA GLN A 72 -15.79 -7.65 -0.60
C GLN A 72 -14.57 -6.96 -1.23
N ARG A 73 -14.35 -7.14 -2.54
CA ARG A 73 -13.29 -6.41 -3.28
C ARG A 73 -13.50 -4.89 -3.22
N ARG A 74 -14.74 -4.41 -3.36
CA ARG A 74 -15.06 -2.97 -3.26
C ARG A 74 -14.83 -2.44 -1.86
N LEU A 75 -15.30 -3.14 -0.83
CA LEU A 75 -15.08 -2.75 0.57
C LEU A 75 -13.59 -2.69 0.93
N LEU A 76 -12.82 -3.68 0.46
CA LEU A 76 -11.37 -3.70 0.64
C LEU A 76 -10.68 -2.52 -0.07
N ALA A 77 -11.09 -2.21 -1.30
CA ALA A 77 -10.53 -1.10 -2.06
C ALA A 77 -10.89 0.25 -1.43
N ASP A 78 -12.11 0.42 -0.92
CA ASP A 78 -12.56 1.64 -0.24
C ASP A 78 -11.75 1.88 1.04
N ARG A 79 -11.55 0.84 1.86
CA ARG A 79 -10.68 0.89 3.05
C ARG A 79 -9.24 1.24 2.71
N ALA A 80 -8.74 0.80 1.55
CA ALA A 80 -7.38 1.04 1.09
C ALA A 80 -7.26 2.23 0.13
N ARG A 81 -8.29 3.09 0.03
CA ARG A 81 -8.36 4.15 -0.99
C ARG A 81 -7.11 5.03 -1.02
N GLY A 82 -6.63 5.51 0.13
CA GLY A 82 -5.45 6.37 0.19
C GLY A 82 -4.16 5.67 -0.25
N VAL A 83 -4.01 4.38 0.07
CA VAL A 83 -2.91 3.56 -0.44
C VAL A 83 -2.99 3.40 -1.95
N LEU A 84 -4.18 3.10 -2.48
CA LEU A 84 -4.39 2.92 -3.92
C LEU A 84 -4.17 4.21 -4.71
N GLN A 85 -4.53 5.37 -4.16
CA GLN A 85 -4.26 6.68 -4.77
C GLN A 85 -2.74 6.90 -4.90
N VAL A 86 -1.99 6.76 -3.81
CA VAL A 86 -0.53 6.91 -3.82
C VAL A 86 0.16 5.91 -4.76
N LEU A 87 -0.36 4.69 -4.88
CA LEU A 87 0.17 3.69 -5.81
C LEU A 87 -0.20 4.01 -7.28
N GLY A 88 -1.39 4.56 -7.53
CA GLY A 88 -1.84 4.95 -8.87
C GLY A 88 -1.15 6.22 -9.38
N ASP A 89 -0.91 7.20 -8.51
CA ASP A 89 -0.17 8.43 -8.84
C ASP A 89 1.28 8.14 -9.24
N ALA A 90 1.88 7.06 -8.72
CA ALA A 90 3.22 6.62 -9.10
C ALA A 90 3.28 6.08 -10.55
N GLU A 91 2.28 5.30 -10.99
CA GLU A 91 2.18 4.81 -12.38
C GLU A 91 1.90 5.98 -13.35
N ALA A 92 1.06 6.94 -12.94
CA ALA A 92 0.79 8.15 -13.72
C ALA A 92 2.03 9.06 -13.83
N SER A 93 2.81 9.20 -12.74
CA SER A 93 4.04 9.99 -12.74
C SER A 93 5.21 9.31 -13.46
N GLY A 94 5.21 7.97 -13.51
CA GLY A 94 6.24 7.16 -14.18
C GLY A 94 6.14 7.12 -15.72
N THR A 95 5.04 7.62 -16.31
CA THR A 95 4.82 7.58 -17.77
C THR A 95 5.30 8.87 -18.49
N THR A 96 5.76 9.91 -17.77
CA THR A 96 6.12 11.22 -18.37
C THR A 96 7.64 11.41 -18.57
N HIS A 97 8.46 10.37 -18.50
CA HIS A 97 9.91 10.47 -18.77
C HIS A 97 10.42 9.42 -19.75
N ALA A 98 9.81 9.37 -20.93
CA ALA A 98 10.45 8.85 -22.14
C ALA A 98 9.73 9.39 -23.38
N VAL A 99 10.36 10.36 -24.04
CA VAL A 99 10.69 10.41 -25.48
C VAL A 99 11.12 11.87 -25.76
N ALA A 100 12.43 12.04 -25.94
CA ALA A 100 13.04 13.14 -26.66
C ALA A 100 13.52 12.59 -28.01
#